data_AF-X1I5P5-F1
#
_entry.id   AF-X1I5P5-F1
#
_cell.length_a   1.000
_cell.length_b   1.000
_cell.length_c   1.000
_cell.angle_alpha   90.00
_cell.angle_beta   90.00
_cell.angle_gamma   90.00
#
_symmetry.space_group_name_H-M   'P 1'
#
loop_
_entity.id
_entity.type
_entity.pdbx_description
1 polymer ?
#
loop_
_entity_poly.entity_id
_entity_poly.type
_entity_poly.pdbx_seq_one_letter_code
_entity_poly.pdbx_strand_id
1 'polypeptide(L)'
;MEKGELKTGKWLIFLNKENVDKIWNKIKLATEKGSLGIEAKVSTAKQKSTNIEYEKEKHVICVYTYDWTDEKDVKRVREELRKLGITGKIPYKTDEDTIKGKYASKGHKRISKYYE
;
A
#
# COMPACT_ATOMS: atom_id res chain seq x y z
N MET A 1 -3.75 -3.41 31.27
CA MET A 1 -2.95 -3.59 30.05
C MET A 1 -3.13 -2.33 29.22
N GLU A 2 -2.11 -1.48 29.14
CA GLU A 2 -2.15 -0.39 28.14
C GLU A 2 -2.27 -1.02 26.75
N LYS A 3 -3.26 -0.58 25.98
CA LYS A 3 -3.31 -0.92 24.55
C LYS A 3 -2.04 -0.37 23.93
N GLY A 4 -1.11 -1.25 23.55
CA GLY A 4 0.04 -0.86 22.75
C GLY A 4 -0.42 -0.07 21.53
N GLU A 5 0.15 1.12 21.36
CA GLU A 5 -0.17 1.99 20.23
C GLU A 5 0.06 1.24 18.92
N LEU A 6 -0.92 1.24 18.01
CA LEU A 6 -0.78 0.58 16.72
C LEU A 6 0.13 1.42 15.83
N LYS A 7 1.40 1.03 15.77
CA LYS A 7 2.43 1.77 15.02
C LYS A 7 2.63 1.30 13.59
N THR A 8 1.92 0.28 13.14
CA THR A 8 2.05 -0.18 11.76
C THR A 8 1.41 0.79 10.76
N GLY A 9 1.89 0.74 9.53
CA GLY A 9 1.31 1.48 8.41
C GLY A 9 1.72 0.86 7.09
N LYS A 10 1.25 1.41 5.97
CA LYS A 10 1.47 0.81 4.65
C LYS A 10 1.61 1.83 3.52
N TRP A 11 2.49 1.51 2.57
CA TRP A 11 2.50 2.10 1.24
C TRP A 11 1.39 1.47 0.38
N LEU A 12 0.64 2.30 -0.32
CA LEU A 12 -0.45 1.88 -1.20
C LEU A 12 -0.05 2.05 -2.67
N ILE A 13 0.03 0.94 -3.39
CA ILE A 13 0.45 0.91 -4.79
C ILE A 13 -0.77 0.55 -5.64
N PHE A 14 -1.30 1.52 -6.37
CA PHE A 14 -2.48 1.34 -7.23
C PHE A 14 -2.06 0.98 -8.64
N LEU A 15 -2.58 -0.13 -9.16
CA LEU A 15 -2.23 -0.68 -10.47
C LEU A 15 -3.48 -1.07 -11.25
N ASN A 16 -3.37 -1.07 -12.56
CA ASN A 16 -4.38 -1.71 -13.41
C ASN A 16 -4.14 -3.23 -13.45
N LYS A 17 -5.19 -3.98 -13.78
CA LYS A 17 -5.16 -5.44 -13.93
C LYS A 17 -4.00 -5.97 -14.77
N GLU A 18 -3.63 -5.29 -15.86
CA GLU A 18 -2.59 -5.79 -16.79
C GLU A 18 -1.20 -5.84 -16.14
N ASN A 19 -0.99 -5.04 -15.09
CA ASN A 19 0.31 -4.91 -14.43
C ASN A 19 0.35 -5.55 -13.04
N VAL A 20 -0.79 -5.88 -12.43
CA VAL A 20 -0.86 -6.27 -11.02
C VAL A 20 0.00 -7.51 -10.72
N ASP A 21 -0.12 -8.58 -11.51
CA ASP A 21 0.59 -9.84 -11.25
C ASP A 21 2.11 -9.69 -11.41
N LYS A 22 2.53 -8.97 -12.46
CA LYS A 22 3.95 -8.70 -12.73
C LYS A 22 4.59 -7.91 -11.58
N ILE A 23 3.93 -6.86 -11.11
CA ILE A 23 4.45 -6.03 -10.01
C ILE A 23 4.34 -6.77 -8.67
N TRP A 24 3.26 -7.53 -8.46
CA TRP A 24 3.09 -8.36 -7.27
C TRP A 24 4.22 -9.38 -7.12
N ASN A 25 4.59 -10.09 -8.19
CA ASN A 25 5.69 -11.04 -8.13
C ASN A 25 7.02 -10.40 -7.70
N LYS A 26 7.31 -9.17 -8.17
CA LYS A 26 8.50 -8.42 -7.73
C LYS A 26 8.44 -8.07 -6.24
N ILE A 27 7.30 -7.54 -5.79
CA ILE A 27 7.08 -7.14 -4.39
C ILE A 27 7.13 -8.36 -3.46
N LYS A 28 6.48 -9.46 -3.84
CA LYS A 28 6.50 -10.72 -3.10
C LYS A 28 7.94 -11.18 -2.88
N LEU A 29 8.73 -11.32 -3.95
CA LEU A 29 10.13 -11.75 -3.86
C LEU A 29 10.99 -10.81 -3.01
N ALA A 30 10.80 -9.50 -3.13
CA ALA A 30 11.54 -8.53 -2.32
C ALA A 30 11.11 -8.54 -0.84
N THR A 31 9.85 -8.86 -0.55
CA THR A 31 9.33 -9.05 0.81
C THR A 31 9.91 -10.32 1.42
N GLU A 32 9.90 -11.44 0.69
CA GLU A 32 10.46 -12.71 1.14
C GLU A 32 11.98 -12.63 1.40
N LYS A 33 12.69 -11.77 0.67
CA LYS A 33 14.11 -11.46 0.88
C LYS A 33 14.38 -10.49 2.04
N GLY A 34 13.35 -9.99 2.72
CA GLY A 34 13.48 -9.00 3.79
C GLY A 34 13.92 -7.61 3.31
N SER A 35 13.86 -7.34 2.00
CA SER A 35 14.25 -6.04 1.44
C SER A 35 13.13 -5.00 1.57
N LEU A 36 11.87 -5.42 1.69
CA LEU A 36 10.75 -4.53 1.96
C LEU A 36 10.44 -4.48 3.46
N GLY A 37 9.20 -4.17 3.83
CA GLY A 37 8.76 -4.15 5.22
C GLY A 37 8.28 -5.52 5.71
N ILE A 38 7.43 -5.52 6.73
CA ILE A 38 7.07 -6.73 7.50
C ILE A 38 6.12 -7.69 6.76
N GLU A 39 5.29 -7.17 5.87
CA GLU A 39 4.39 -7.97 5.05
C GLU A 39 3.95 -7.20 3.79
N ALA A 40 3.46 -7.95 2.80
CA ALA A 40 2.80 -7.37 1.63
C ALA A 40 1.53 -8.14 1.30
N LYS A 41 0.50 -7.44 0.80
CA LYS A 41 -0.81 -8.00 0.43
C LYS A 41 -1.28 -7.37 -0.87
N VAL A 42 -1.94 -8.16 -1.73
CA VAL A 42 -2.56 -7.68 -2.97
C VAL A 42 -4.06 -7.89 -2.92
N SER A 43 -4.83 -6.92 -3.43
CA SER A 43 -6.29 -7.05 -3.53
C SER A 43 -6.68 -8.07 -4.60
N THR A 44 -7.65 -8.93 -4.27
CA THR A 44 -8.26 -9.86 -5.23
C THR A 44 -9.05 -9.11 -6.30
N ALA A 45 -9.22 -9.74 -7.45
CA ALA A 45 -10.11 -9.24 -8.50
C ALA A 45 -11.54 -9.05 -7.95
N LYS A 46 -12.18 -7.94 -8.31
CA LYS A 46 -13.57 -7.68 -7.91
C LYS A 46 -14.47 -8.40 -8.91
N GLN A 47 -15.46 -9.16 -8.44
CA GLN A 47 -16.49 -9.69 -9.34
C GLN A 47 -17.18 -8.53 -10.05
N LYS A 48 -17.18 -8.55 -11.40
CA LYS A 48 -17.82 -7.50 -12.21
C LYS A 48 -19.33 -7.48 -11.91
N SER A 49 -19.80 -6.45 -11.20
CA SER A 49 -21.23 -6.16 -11.14
C SER A 49 -21.63 -5.39 -12.40
N THR A 50 -22.24 -6.08 -13.36
CA THR A 50 -23.04 -5.56 -14.48
C THR A 50 -22.44 -4.47 -15.37
N ASN A 51 -22.08 -4.84 -16.61
CA ASN A 51 -22.19 -4.07 -17.86
C ASN A 51 -21.64 -2.63 -17.96
N ILE A 52 -20.57 -2.29 -17.23
CA ILE A 52 -19.75 -1.12 -17.59
C ILE A 52 -18.36 -1.61 -17.99
N GLU A 53 -18.18 -1.79 -19.29
CA GLU A 53 -16.95 -2.33 -19.90
C GLU A 53 -15.72 -1.40 -19.74
N TYR A 54 -15.96 -0.14 -19.37
CA TYR A 54 -14.96 0.93 -19.37
C TYR A 54 -14.31 1.24 -18.02
N GLU A 55 -14.75 0.65 -16.90
CA GLU A 55 -14.01 0.81 -15.64
C GLU A 55 -12.77 -0.10 -15.66
N LYS A 56 -11.59 0.51 -15.84
CA LYS A 56 -10.31 -0.17 -15.66
C LYS A 56 -10.28 -0.78 -14.26
N GLU A 57 -10.25 -2.11 -14.17
CA GLU A 57 -10.16 -2.82 -12.91
C GLU A 57 -8.87 -2.40 -12.20
N LYS A 58 -9.02 -1.73 -11.05
CA LYS A 58 -7.91 -1.25 -10.24
C LYS A 58 -7.66 -2.20 -9.08
N HIS A 59 -6.40 -2.59 -8.93
CA HIS A 59 -5.89 -3.34 -7.80
C HIS A 59 -5.05 -2.44 -6.90
N VAL A 60 -4.92 -2.83 -5.64
CA VAL A 60 -3.98 -2.23 -4.69
C VAL A 60 -3.05 -3.30 -4.15
N ILE A 61 -1.76 -2.99 -4.12
CA ILE A 61 -0.77 -3.72 -3.35
C ILE A 61 -0.42 -2.86 -2.13
N CYS A 62 -0.51 -3.45 -0.94
CA CYS A 62 -0.13 -2.84 0.33
C CYS A 62 1.20 -3.43 0.77
N VAL A 63 2.19 -2.59 1.07
CA VAL A 63 3.47 -2.99 1.68
C VAL A 63 3.58 -2.33 3.04
N TYR A 64 3.66 -3.14 4.09
CA TYR A 64 3.53 -2.70 5.47
C TYR A 64 4.89 -2.46 6.11
N THR A 65 5.01 -1.40 6.90
CA THR A 65 6.16 -1.15 7.78
C THR A 65 5.77 -1.37 9.23
N TYR A 66 6.75 -1.73 10.06
CA TYR A 66 6.51 -2.13 11.44
C TYR A 66 6.15 -0.95 12.34
N ASP A 67 6.79 0.20 12.11
CA ASP A 67 6.58 1.43 12.86
C ASP A 67 6.58 2.60 11.87
N TRP A 68 5.46 3.34 11.81
CA TRP A 68 5.33 4.51 10.95
C TRP A 68 6.14 5.69 11.47
N THR A 69 6.57 5.69 12.74
CA THR A 69 7.42 6.73 13.33
C THR A 69 8.91 6.51 13.07
N ASP A 70 9.31 5.31 12.64
CA ASP A 70 10.64 5.07 12.09
C ASP A 70 10.70 5.57 10.64
N GLU A 71 10.90 6.88 10.50
CA GLU A 71 11.04 7.54 9.20
C GLU A 71 12.13 6.93 8.32
N LYS A 72 13.21 6.41 8.93
CA LYS A 72 14.33 5.84 8.19
C LYS A 72 13.90 4.55 7.52
N ASP A 73 13.23 3.65 8.24
CA ASP A 73 12.70 2.42 7.63
C ASP A 73 11.59 2.72 6.62
N VAL A 74 10.67 3.64 6.93
CA VAL A 74 9.60 4.03 6.00
C VAL A 74 10.16 4.54 4.67
N LYS A 75 11.19 5.40 4.71
CA LYS A 75 11.87 5.93 3.53
C LYS A 75 12.71 4.87 2.81
N ARG A 76 13.39 3.98 3.55
CA ARG A 76 14.13 2.84 2.99
C ARG A 76 13.22 1.92 2.20
N VAL A 77 12.08 1.51 2.78
CA VAL A 77 11.09 0.66 2.09
C VAL A 77 10.59 1.34 0.81
N ARG A 78 10.33 2.66 0.86
CA ARG A 78 9.94 3.43 -0.32
C ARG A 78 11.01 3.40 -1.42
N GLU A 79 12.28 3.57 -1.06
CA GLU A 79 13.39 3.55 -2.01
C GLU A 79 13.55 2.18 -2.67
N GLU A 80 13.38 1.10 -1.91
CA GLU A 80 13.35 -0.25 -2.48
C GLU A 80 12.18 -0.44 -3.45
N LEU A 81 10.99 0.09 -3.14
CA LEU A 81 9.87 0.11 -4.09
C LEU A 81 10.23 0.88 -5.38
N ARG A 82 10.98 1.99 -5.29
CA ARG A 82 11.46 2.71 -6.48
C ARG A 82 12.41 1.88 -7.32
N LYS A 83 13.37 1.19 -6.69
CA LYS A 83 14.31 0.28 -7.38
C LYS A 83 13.59 -0.85 -8.12
N LEU A 84 12.42 -1.29 -7.62
CA LEU A 84 11.58 -2.30 -8.29
C LEU A 84 10.78 -1.75 -9.49
N GLY A 85 10.84 -0.44 -9.74
CA GLY A 85 10.19 0.25 -10.84
C GLY A 85 8.81 0.83 -10.51
N ILE A 86 8.42 0.90 -9.23
CA ILE A 86 7.21 1.61 -8.82
C ILE A 86 7.55 3.09 -8.82
N THR A 87 7.19 3.84 -9.85
CA THR A 87 7.54 5.28 -9.99
C THR A 87 6.33 6.21 -9.82
N GLY A 88 5.11 5.68 -9.91
CA GLY A 88 3.89 6.45 -9.68
C GLY A 88 3.63 6.78 -8.21
N LYS A 89 2.58 7.56 -7.98
CA LYS A 89 2.21 8.03 -6.64
C LYS A 89 1.80 6.89 -5.70
N ILE A 90 2.49 6.77 -4.57
CA ILE A 90 2.26 5.78 -3.52
C ILE A 90 1.99 6.49 -2.19
N PRO A 91 0.74 6.73 -1.79
CA PRO A 91 0.47 7.31 -0.47
C PRO A 91 0.79 6.32 0.65
N TYR A 92 1.27 6.84 1.79
CA TYR A 92 1.46 6.08 3.01
C TYR A 92 0.33 6.34 4.01
N LYS A 93 -0.31 5.29 4.52
CA LYS A 93 -1.41 5.40 5.48
C LYS A 93 -1.14 4.54 6.72
N THR A 94 -1.37 5.09 7.91
CA THR A 94 -1.27 4.32 9.16
C THR A 94 -2.42 3.35 9.31
N ASP A 95 -2.21 2.26 10.04
CA ASP A 95 -3.30 1.36 10.38
C ASP A 95 -4.30 2.01 11.33
N GLU A 96 -3.84 2.92 12.20
CA GLU A 96 -4.73 3.71 13.04
C GLU A 96 -5.73 4.54 12.21
N ASP A 97 -5.28 5.22 11.15
CA ASP A 97 -6.17 5.98 10.25
C ASP A 97 -7.09 5.05 9.43
N THR A 98 -6.69 3.80 9.21
CA THR A 98 -7.53 2.76 8.59
C THR A 98 -8.65 2.33 9.53
N ILE A 99 -8.35 2.07 10.81
CA ILE A 99 -9.31 1.71 11.85
C ILE A 99 -10.29 2.87 12.11
N LYS A 100 -9.80 4.11 12.13
CA LYS A 100 -10.64 5.32 12.23
C LYS A 100 -11.47 5.60 10.97
N GLY A 101 -11.37 4.76 9.94
CA GLY A 101 -12.20 4.85 8.74
C GLY A 101 -11.90 6.06 7.86
N LYS A 102 -10.70 6.64 7.93
CA LYS A 102 -10.35 7.84 7.15
C LYS A 102 -10.07 7.50 5.70
N TYR A 103 -11.05 7.72 4.82
CA TYR A 103 -10.93 7.48 3.39
C TYR A 103 -11.28 8.72 2.58
N ALA A 104 -10.61 8.91 1.45
CA ALA A 104 -10.90 10.01 0.53
C ALA A 104 -12.34 9.92 -0.01
N SER A 105 -12.85 8.71 -0.22
CA SER A 105 -14.26 8.45 -0.60
C SER A 105 -15.27 8.94 0.44
N LYS A 106 -14.85 9.13 1.70
CA LYS A 106 -15.67 9.69 2.78
C LYS A 106 -15.39 11.19 3.00
N GLY A 107 -14.71 11.86 2.06
CA GLY A 107 -14.43 13.30 2.12
C GLY A 107 -13.20 13.69 2.94
N HIS A 108 -12.48 12.75 3.55
CA HIS A 108 -11.27 13.06 4.31
C HIS A 108 -10.12 13.45 3.37
N LYS A 109 -9.44 14.56 3.71
CA LYS A 109 -8.28 15.09 2.95
C LYS A 109 -6.99 14.89 3.76
N ARG A 110 -5.84 14.95 3.08
CA ARG A 110 -4.49 14.87 3.69
C ARG A 110 -4.28 13.64 4.59
N ILE A 111 -4.82 12.49 4.18
CA ILE A 111 -4.72 11.22 4.92
C ILE A 111 -3.30 10.66 4.88
N SER A 112 -2.55 10.90 3.80
CA SER A 112 -1.20 10.38 3.65
C SER A 112 -0.28 10.99 4.71
N LYS A 113 0.43 10.16 5.47
CA LYS A 113 1.41 10.63 6.46
C LYS A 113 2.74 10.98 5.81
N TYR A 114 3.19 10.12 4.92
CA TYR A 114 4.36 10.36 4.08
C TYR A 114 3.91 10.68 2.67
N TYR A 115 4.60 11.63 2.06
CA TYR A 115 4.39 12.07 0.69
C TYR A 115 5.64 11.76 -0.13
N GLU A 116 5.48 11.85 -1.44
CA GLU A 116 6.57 11.86 -2.41
C GLU A 116 7.14 13.25 -2.59
#